data_AF-A0A2G6BY69-F1
#
_entry.id   AF-A0A2G6BY69-F1
#
_cell.length_a   1.000
_cell.length_b   1.000
_cell.length_c   1.000
_cell.angle_alpha   90.00
_cell.angle_beta   90.00
_cell.angle_gamma   90.00
#
_symmetry.space_group_name_H-M   'P 1'
#
loop_
_entity.id
_entity.type
_entity.pdbx_description
1 polymer ?
#
loop_
_entity_poly.entity_id
_entity_poly.type
_entity_poly.pdbx_seq_one_letter_code
_entity_poly.pdbx_strand_id
1 'polypeptide(L)'
;MEKRNRLINIALKEAELNIRIKNPPNSGEEIEKYLSPFRSEFNRMDKTNYYSDKKIGFAWCAAFVFWCCRQAGFEIPLHPSTSKWTMAYVKTWYEFASSLGLWAEESEKDILPGDSVVFRKLESESEFCHIGIVKEIFPDRLITVEGNLLLEKKENFTVKTVGVKERKRNENIKGFIRLDEKKIGN
;
A
#
# COMPACT_ATOMS: atom_id res chain seq x y z
N MET A 1 2.55 -8.85 17.89
CA MET A 1 2.07 -7.51 18.29
C MET A 1 3.13 -6.44 18.05
N GLU A 2 4.38 -6.70 18.41
CA GLU A 2 5.51 -5.78 18.23
C GLU A 2 5.72 -5.30 16.78
N LYS A 3 5.77 -6.19 15.78
CA LYS A 3 5.93 -5.78 14.37
C LYS A 3 4.78 -4.94 13.83
N ARG A 4 3.54 -5.17 14.29
CA ARG A 4 2.37 -4.36 13.88
C ARG A 4 2.46 -2.94 14.43
N ASN A 5 2.83 -2.78 15.70
CA ASN A 5 3.06 -1.45 16.28
C ASN A 5 4.23 -0.74 15.58
N ARG A 6 5.31 -1.48 15.29
CA ARG A 6 6.44 -0.95 14.52
C ARG A 6 6.02 -0.52 13.11
N LEU A 7 5.19 -1.30 12.42
CA LEU A 7 4.62 -0.98 11.11
C LEU A 7 3.85 0.35 11.15
N ILE A 8 2.94 0.52 12.10
CA ILE A 8 2.18 1.77 12.27
C ILE A 8 3.13 2.94 12.52
N ASN A 9 4.10 2.78 13.42
CA ASN A 9 5.05 3.85 13.76
C ASN A 9 5.94 4.26 12.58
N ILE A 10 6.36 3.30 11.75
CA ILE A 10 7.11 3.58 10.52
C ILE A 10 6.25 4.39 9.55
N ALA A 11 5.01 3.96 9.32
CA ALA A 11 4.09 4.66 8.41
C ALA A 11 3.80 6.09 8.91
N LEU A 12 3.62 6.28 10.23
CA LEU A 12 3.42 7.59 10.84
C LEU A 12 4.62 8.52 10.66
N LYS A 13 5.85 8.02 10.88
CA LYS A 13 7.07 8.80 10.62
C LYS A 13 7.15 9.24 9.16
N GLU A 14 6.74 8.40 8.23
CA GLU A 14 6.68 8.77 6.81
C GLU A 14 5.62 9.82 6.50
N ALA A 15 4.48 9.80 7.20
CA ALA A 15 3.48 10.86 7.09
C ALA A 15 3.99 12.21 7.65
N GLU A 16 4.79 12.19 8.72
CA GLU A 16 5.39 13.38 9.34
C GLU A 16 6.42 14.07 8.44
N LEU A 17 7.02 13.36 7.47
CA LEU A 17 7.92 13.97 6.48
C LEU A 17 7.20 14.96 5.56
N ASN A 18 5.86 14.94 5.51
CA ASN A 18 5.05 15.84 4.70
C ASN A 18 5.48 15.86 3.21
N ILE A 19 5.78 14.67 2.66
CA ILE A 19 6.21 14.49 1.27
C ILE A 19 5.12 15.02 0.33
N ARG A 20 5.48 15.94 -0.58
CA ARG A 20 4.57 16.50 -1.58
C ARG A 20 5.09 16.25 -2.99
N ILE A 21 4.54 15.24 -3.64
CA ILE A 21 4.93 14.88 -5.01
C ILE A 21 4.03 15.60 -6.00
N LYS A 22 4.61 16.54 -6.74
CA LYS A 22 3.96 17.33 -7.80
C LYS A 22 4.73 17.12 -9.10
N ASN A 23 4.03 16.77 -10.17
CA ASN A 23 4.49 16.79 -11.57
C ASN A 23 5.87 16.12 -11.90
N PRO A 24 5.89 14.90 -12.48
CA PRO A 24 4.74 14.01 -12.63
C PRO A 24 4.24 13.57 -11.25
N PRO A 25 2.91 13.55 -11.02
CA PRO A 25 2.41 12.84 -9.85
C PRO A 25 2.88 11.39 -9.96
N ASN A 26 3.37 10.82 -8.86
CA ASN A 26 3.88 9.45 -8.75
C ASN A 26 5.37 9.19 -9.09
N SER A 27 6.19 10.21 -9.33
CA SER A 27 7.65 10.08 -9.48
C SER A 27 8.39 11.13 -8.65
N GLY A 28 9.58 10.82 -8.16
CA GLY A 28 10.41 11.75 -7.40
C GLY A 28 11.38 11.04 -6.48
N GLU A 29 12.53 11.67 -6.20
CA GLU A 29 13.60 11.11 -5.37
C GLU A 29 13.09 10.74 -3.97
N GLU A 30 12.13 11.51 -3.44
CA GLU A 30 11.56 11.37 -2.11
C GLU A 30 10.76 10.07 -1.92
N ILE A 31 10.23 9.50 -3.01
CA ILE A 31 9.46 8.25 -2.99
C ILE A 31 10.22 7.06 -3.58
N GLU A 32 11.47 7.25 -4.04
CA GLU A 32 12.27 6.18 -4.63
C GLU A 32 12.59 5.06 -3.63
N LYS A 33 12.63 5.35 -2.34
CA LYS A 33 12.74 4.30 -1.32
C LYS A 33 11.58 3.29 -1.37
N TYR A 34 10.40 3.70 -1.85
CA TYR A 34 9.25 2.81 -2.06
C TYR A 34 9.30 2.14 -3.43
N LEU A 35 9.69 2.88 -4.47
CA LEU A 35 9.61 2.42 -5.86
C LEU A 35 10.79 1.58 -6.32
N SER A 36 12.00 1.90 -5.84
CA SER A 36 13.24 1.28 -6.31
C SER A 36 13.27 -0.24 -6.27
N PRO A 37 12.68 -0.95 -5.29
CA PRO A 37 12.66 -2.41 -5.31
C PRO A 37 11.94 -2.97 -6.55
N PHE A 38 10.93 -2.27 -7.07
CA PHE A 38 10.06 -2.76 -8.13
C PHE A 38 10.53 -2.42 -9.55
N ARG A 39 11.42 -1.44 -9.70
CA ARG A 39 11.86 -0.95 -11.03
C ARG A 39 12.49 -2.06 -11.88
N SER A 40 13.39 -2.85 -11.29
CA SER A 40 14.04 -3.97 -11.99
C SER A 40 13.04 -5.06 -12.38
N GLU A 41 12.05 -5.35 -11.54
CA GLU A 41 11.02 -6.32 -11.87
C GLU A 41 10.12 -5.86 -13.01
N PHE A 42 9.72 -4.59 -13.03
CA PHE A 42 8.94 -4.05 -14.14
C PHE A 42 9.70 -4.12 -15.46
N ASN A 43 10.98 -3.75 -15.44
CA ASN A 43 11.87 -3.93 -16.59
C ASN A 43 11.95 -5.39 -17.06
N ARG A 44 12.09 -6.33 -16.11
CA ARG A 44 12.12 -7.77 -16.42
C ARG A 44 10.81 -8.25 -17.03
N MET A 45 9.68 -7.85 -16.48
CA MET A 45 8.34 -8.27 -16.91
C MET A 45 8.00 -7.74 -18.30
N ASP A 46 8.28 -6.47 -18.56
CA ASP A 46 7.98 -5.79 -19.83
C ASP A 46 9.13 -5.91 -20.85
N LYS A 47 10.22 -6.59 -20.49
CA LYS A 47 11.44 -6.75 -21.30
C LYS A 47 11.98 -5.41 -21.81
N THR A 48 12.09 -4.44 -20.90
CA THR A 48 12.49 -3.06 -21.18
C THR A 48 13.51 -2.56 -20.15
N ASN A 49 14.08 -1.37 -20.36
CA ASN A 49 14.81 -0.62 -19.34
C ASN A 49 14.08 0.68 -18.94
N TYR A 50 12.89 0.93 -19.48
CA TYR A 50 12.09 2.14 -19.33
C TYR A 50 11.88 2.55 -17.87
N TYR A 51 11.62 1.60 -16.98
CA TYR A 51 11.36 1.86 -15.56
C TYR A 51 12.61 2.16 -14.75
N SER A 52 13.81 2.11 -15.35
CA SER A 52 15.05 2.52 -14.69
C SER A 52 15.13 4.03 -14.52
N ASP A 53 14.43 4.80 -15.35
CA ASP A 53 14.36 6.25 -15.20
C ASP A 53 13.43 6.60 -14.03
N LYS A 54 13.99 7.24 -13.00
CA LYS A 54 13.26 7.69 -11.80
C LYS A 54 12.15 8.69 -12.10
N LYS A 55 12.18 9.34 -13.26
CA LYS A 55 11.11 10.23 -13.75
C LYS A 55 9.87 9.44 -14.19
N ILE A 56 9.99 8.13 -14.42
CA ILE A 56 8.86 7.26 -14.67
C ILE A 56 8.24 6.86 -13.34
N GLY A 57 7.06 7.42 -13.10
CA GLY A 57 6.26 7.21 -11.90
C GLY A 57 5.07 6.29 -12.11
N PHE A 58 4.60 5.67 -11.03
CA PHE A 58 3.42 4.81 -11.02
C PHE A 58 2.76 4.85 -9.64
N ALA A 59 1.47 4.55 -9.58
CA ALA A 59 0.73 4.59 -8.32
C ALA A 59 1.44 3.73 -7.25
N TRP A 60 1.73 4.35 -6.11
CA TRP A 60 2.72 3.81 -5.16
C TRP A 60 2.16 3.50 -3.78
N CYS A 61 0.83 3.46 -3.62
CA CYS A 61 0.19 3.09 -2.35
C CYS A 61 0.60 1.68 -1.89
N ALA A 62 0.58 0.69 -2.79
CA ALA A 62 1.00 -0.68 -2.48
C ALA A 62 2.51 -0.79 -2.26
N ALA A 63 3.32 -0.05 -3.02
CA ALA A 63 4.77 0.03 -2.82
C ALA A 63 5.14 0.64 -1.46
N PHE A 64 4.40 1.65 -1.01
CA PHE A 64 4.52 2.25 0.32
C PHE A 64 4.20 1.24 1.43
N VAL A 65 3.06 0.54 1.34
CA VAL A 65 2.69 -0.49 2.33
C VAL A 65 3.73 -1.62 2.34
N PHE A 66 4.23 -2.05 1.17
CA PHE A 66 5.29 -3.05 1.06
C PHE A 66 6.54 -2.62 1.82
N TRP A 67 7.01 -1.40 1.55
CA TRP A 67 8.19 -0.85 2.20
C TRP A 67 8.00 -0.79 3.72
N CYS A 68 6.87 -0.26 4.19
CA CYS A 68 6.59 -0.18 5.63
C CYS A 68 6.60 -1.57 6.30
N CYS A 69 5.97 -2.57 5.67
CA CYS A 69 5.98 -3.95 6.15
C CYS A 69 7.39 -4.54 6.21
N ARG A 70 8.23 -4.29 5.20
CA ARG A 70 9.62 -4.75 5.19
C ARG A 70 10.46 -4.08 6.27
N GLN A 71 10.32 -2.77 6.46
CA GLN A 71 10.98 -2.03 7.54
C GLN A 71 10.52 -2.46 8.95
N ALA A 72 9.28 -2.94 9.07
CA ALA A 72 8.75 -3.52 10.30
C ALA A 72 9.25 -4.96 10.55
N GLY A 73 9.88 -5.60 9.56
CA GLY A 73 10.46 -6.94 9.66
C GLY A 73 9.59 -8.08 9.13
N PHE A 74 8.53 -7.80 8.35
CA PHE A 74 7.73 -8.85 7.69
C PHE A 74 8.40 -9.30 6.38
N GLU A 75 8.56 -10.61 6.17
CA GLU A 75 9.27 -11.20 5.01
C GLU A 75 8.44 -11.34 3.73
N ILE A 76 7.81 -10.24 3.31
CA ILE A 76 6.97 -10.25 2.12
C ILE A 76 7.82 -10.38 0.84
N PRO A 77 7.52 -11.32 -0.07
CA PRO A 77 8.20 -11.43 -1.34
C PRO A 77 7.85 -10.25 -2.24
N LEU A 78 8.81 -9.76 -3.02
CA LEU A 78 8.56 -8.66 -3.95
C LEU A 78 7.62 -9.09 -5.09
N HIS A 79 7.77 -10.33 -5.55
CA HIS A 79 6.93 -10.98 -6.55
C HIS A 79 6.48 -12.34 -6.00
N PRO A 80 5.28 -12.44 -5.42
CA PRO A 80 4.77 -13.72 -4.92
C PRO A 80 4.45 -14.66 -6.08
N SER A 81 4.71 -15.96 -5.92
CA SER A 81 4.42 -17.00 -6.92
C SER A 81 2.93 -17.14 -7.26
N THR A 82 2.06 -16.64 -6.39
CA THR A 82 0.59 -16.67 -6.53
C THR A 82 0.06 -15.58 -7.47
N SER A 83 0.93 -14.68 -7.94
CA SER A 83 0.56 -13.60 -8.86
C SER A 83 1.54 -13.50 -10.01
N LYS A 84 1.04 -12.93 -11.11
CA LYS A 84 1.85 -12.51 -12.26
C LYS A 84 2.41 -11.10 -12.11
N TRP A 85 1.99 -10.36 -11.07
CA TRP A 85 2.39 -8.99 -10.80
C TRP A 85 3.11 -8.89 -9.44
N THR A 86 3.86 -7.81 -9.24
CA THR A 86 4.60 -7.55 -7.99
C THR A 86 3.71 -6.98 -6.89
N MET A 87 4.22 -6.91 -5.65
CA MET A 87 3.55 -6.26 -4.52
C MET A 87 3.38 -4.74 -4.68
N ALA A 88 3.85 -4.14 -5.78
CA ALA A 88 3.47 -2.76 -6.14
C ALA A 88 2.03 -2.67 -6.71
N TYR A 89 1.36 -3.80 -6.93
CA TYR A 89 -0.02 -3.85 -7.40
C TYR A 89 -0.97 -4.30 -6.28
N VAL A 90 -2.06 -3.55 -6.04
CA VAL A 90 -3.00 -3.80 -4.93
C VAL A 90 -3.63 -5.20 -5.02
N LYS A 91 -3.99 -5.67 -6.23
CA LYS A 91 -4.57 -7.00 -6.40
C LYS A 91 -3.62 -8.12 -5.96
N THR A 92 -2.31 -7.94 -6.15
CA THR A 92 -1.30 -8.93 -5.74
C THR A 92 -1.30 -9.13 -4.23
N TRP A 93 -1.58 -8.09 -3.44
CA TRP A 93 -1.74 -8.24 -1.99
C TRP A 93 -2.90 -9.15 -1.62
N TYR A 94 -4.03 -9.02 -2.32
CA TYR A 94 -5.19 -9.91 -2.13
C TYR A 94 -4.86 -11.35 -2.54
N GLU A 95 -4.26 -11.56 -3.71
CA GLU A 95 -3.89 -12.90 -4.21
C GLU A 95 -2.90 -13.59 -3.25
N PHE A 96 -1.90 -12.84 -2.79
CA PHE A 96 -0.93 -13.30 -1.79
C PHE A 96 -1.59 -13.63 -0.45
N ALA A 97 -2.34 -12.69 0.15
CA ALA A 97 -2.97 -12.89 1.45
C ALA A 97 -3.99 -14.04 1.43
N SER A 98 -4.77 -14.17 0.36
CA SER A 98 -5.75 -15.24 0.19
C SER A 98 -5.09 -16.61 0.16
N SER A 99 -3.97 -16.74 -0.59
CA SER A 99 -3.23 -18.01 -0.67
C SER A 99 -2.68 -18.51 0.67
N LEU A 100 -2.50 -17.61 1.64
CA LEU A 100 -2.00 -17.91 2.99
C LEU A 100 -3.11 -17.94 4.05
N GLY A 101 -4.38 -17.72 3.67
CA GLY A 101 -5.48 -17.55 4.61
C GLY A 101 -5.24 -16.39 5.59
N LEU A 102 -4.77 -15.26 5.07
CA LEU A 102 -4.50 -14.00 5.79
C LEU A 102 -5.45 -12.88 5.37
N TRP A 103 -6.28 -13.12 4.37
CA TRP A 103 -7.36 -12.23 3.93
C TRP A 103 -8.56 -12.34 4.87
N ALA A 104 -9.14 -11.20 5.23
CA ALA A 104 -10.38 -11.11 5.97
C ALA A 104 -11.35 -10.14 5.29
N GLU A 105 -12.62 -10.51 5.21
CA GLU A 105 -13.68 -9.63 4.69
C GLU A 105 -14.08 -8.58 5.74
N GLU A 106 -14.68 -7.46 5.33
CA GLU A 106 -15.08 -6.41 6.29
C GLU A 106 -16.11 -6.88 7.32
N SER A 107 -16.98 -7.81 6.92
CA SER A 107 -17.98 -8.43 7.79
C SER A 107 -17.35 -9.29 8.89
N GLU A 108 -16.08 -9.66 8.77
CA GLU A 108 -15.34 -10.44 9.75
C GLU A 108 -14.80 -9.48 10.82
N LYS A 109 -15.41 -9.53 12.01
CA LYS A 109 -15.37 -8.47 13.02
C LYS A 109 -14.01 -8.22 13.70
N ASP A 110 -12.99 -9.01 13.39
CA ASP A 110 -11.71 -8.98 14.10
C ASP A 110 -10.66 -8.16 13.34
N ILE A 111 -10.93 -6.87 13.07
CA ILE A 111 -9.91 -5.94 12.52
C ILE A 111 -9.04 -5.45 13.67
N LEU A 112 -7.72 -5.32 13.45
CA LEU A 112 -6.79 -4.81 14.45
C LEU A 112 -5.88 -3.71 13.87
N PRO A 113 -5.41 -2.77 14.71
CA PRO A 113 -4.33 -1.88 14.34
C PRO A 113 -3.12 -2.65 13.77
N GLY A 114 -2.62 -2.17 12.64
CA GLY A 114 -1.51 -2.75 11.88
C GLY A 114 -1.93 -3.76 10.82
N ASP A 115 -3.22 -4.08 10.68
CA ASP A 115 -3.71 -4.75 9.48
C ASP A 115 -3.60 -3.80 8.28
N SER A 116 -3.37 -4.35 7.09
CA SER A 116 -3.50 -3.58 5.85
C SER A 116 -4.96 -3.58 5.41
N VAL A 117 -5.51 -2.43 5.03
CA VAL A 117 -6.87 -2.29 4.51
C VAL A 117 -6.81 -2.10 3.00
N VAL A 118 -7.61 -2.87 2.27
CA VAL A 118 -7.74 -2.77 0.81
C VAL A 118 -9.07 -2.11 0.49
N PHE A 119 -9.03 -1.14 -0.42
CA PHE A 119 -10.20 -0.38 -0.83
C PHE A 119 -10.60 -0.67 -2.27
N ARG A 120 -11.90 -0.59 -2.51
CA ARG A 120 -12.56 -0.66 -3.82
C ARG A 120 -13.27 0.66 -4.11
N LYS A 121 -13.40 0.99 -5.39
CA LYS A 121 -14.28 2.07 -5.86
C LYS A 121 -14.04 3.45 -5.23
N LEU A 122 -12.82 3.76 -4.79
CA LEU A 122 -12.46 5.07 -4.23
C LEU A 122 -11.94 6.04 -5.29
N GLU A 123 -10.93 5.62 -6.04
CA GLU A 123 -10.24 6.46 -7.04
C GLU A 123 -10.48 5.99 -8.48
N SER A 124 -11.14 4.83 -8.64
CA SER A 124 -11.50 4.20 -9.93
C SER A 124 -12.57 3.14 -9.70
N GLU A 125 -13.21 2.61 -10.74
CA GLU A 125 -14.18 1.50 -10.66
C GLU A 125 -13.56 0.13 -10.27
N SER A 126 -12.25 0.08 -9.98
CA SER A 126 -11.57 -1.15 -9.60
C SER A 126 -11.97 -1.65 -8.21
N GLU A 127 -12.12 -2.98 -8.10
CA GLU A 127 -12.30 -3.70 -6.83
C GLU A 127 -11.04 -3.71 -5.95
N PHE A 128 -9.88 -3.33 -6.51
CA PHE A 128 -8.58 -3.29 -5.85
C PHE A 128 -7.87 -1.99 -6.23
N CYS A 129 -8.40 -0.85 -5.76
CA CYS A 129 -7.95 0.47 -6.21
C CYS A 129 -6.92 1.13 -5.29
N HIS A 130 -6.94 0.84 -3.99
CA HIS A 130 -6.06 1.47 -3.02
C HIS A 130 -5.79 0.56 -1.82
N ILE A 131 -4.69 0.81 -1.10
CA ILE A 131 -4.31 0.06 0.10
C ILE A 131 -3.66 0.99 1.12
N GLY A 132 -3.93 0.74 2.40
CA GLY A 132 -3.42 1.50 3.53
C GLY A 132 -3.12 0.63 4.74
N ILE A 133 -2.59 1.23 5.81
CA ILE A 133 -2.35 0.56 7.10
C ILE A 133 -3.35 1.09 8.12
N VAL A 134 -4.08 0.21 8.80
CA VAL A 134 -5.01 0.59 9.87
C VAL A 134 -4.22 1.05 11.10
N LYS A 135 -4.46 2.28 11.55
CA LYS A 135 -3.89 2.86 12.78
C LYS A 135 -4.85 2.70 13.95
N GLU A 136 -6.10 3.13 13.77
CA GLU A 136 -7.15 3.09 14.80
C GLU A 136 -8.48 2.67 14.19
N ILE A 137 -9.35 2.12 15.03
CA ILE A 137 -10.63 1.56 14.65
C ILE A 137 -11.70 2.19 15.53
N PHE A 138 -12.73 2.72 14.89
CA PHE A 138 -13.95 3.22 15.51
C PHE A 138 -15.15 2.42 14.97
N PRO A 139 -16.34 2.55 15.60
CA PRO A 139 -17.53 1.84 15.14
C PRO A 139 -17.89 2.12 13.66
N ASP A 140 -17.77 3.38 13.23
CA ASP A 140 -18.23 3.88 11.92
C ASP A 140 -17.10 4.27 10.96
N ARG A 141 -15.85 4.26 11.44
CA ARG A 141 -14.70 4.74 10.68
C ARG A 141 -13.39 4.09 11.11
N LEU A 142 -12.39 4.19 10.26
CA LEU A 142 -11.01 3.81 10.49
C LEU A 142 -10.12 5.05 10.36
N ILE A 143 -9.05 5.06 11.14
CA ILE A 143 -7.92 5.96 10.88
C ILE A 143 -6.83 5.11 10.25
N THR A 144 -6.36 5.53 9.08
CA THR A 144 -5.38 4.81 8.28
C THR A 144 -4.16 5.69 8.01
N VAL A 145 -3.04 5.06 7.72
CA VAL A 145 -1.86 5.73 7.15
C VAL A 145 -1.64 5.17 5.75
N GLU A 146 -1.63 6.05 4.76
CA GLU A 146 -1.69 5.67 3.35
C GLU A 146 -0.66 6.45 2.52
N GLY A 147 -0.10 5.77 1.52
CA GLY A 147 0.75 6.38 0.51
C GLY A 147 -0.05 6.72 -0.74
N ASN A 148 0.50 7.59 -1.58
CA ASN A 148 -0.14 8.08 -2.81
C ASN A 148 -1.52 8.72 -2.62
N LEU A 149 -1.76 9.31 -1.45
CA LEU A 149 -2.99 10.04 -1.16
C LEU A 149 -3.06 11.31 -2.00
N LEU A 150 -4.24 11.58 -2.56
CA LEU A 150 -4.50 12.87 -3.19
C LEU A 150 -4.58 13.98 -2.13
N LEU A 151 -3.60 14.88 -2.14
CA LEU A 151 -3.57 16.06 -1.27
C LEU A 151 -4.24 17.26 -1.93
N GLU A 152 -3.93 17.52 -3.20
CA GLU A 152 -4.44 18.64 -3.97
C GLU A 152 -4.71 18.21 -5.41
N LYS A 153 -5.81 18.68 -5.99
CA LYS A 153 -6.13 18.53 -7.41
C LYS A 153 -6.52 19.90 -7.97
N LYS A 154 -5.77 20.35 -8.98
CA LYS A 154 -6.09 21.49 -9.84
C LYS A 154 -6.19 21.00 -11.28
N GLU A 155 -6.72 21.87 -12.14
CA GLU A 155 -6.89 21.57 -13.58
C GLU A 155 -5.60 21.03 -14.23
N ASN A 156 -4.46 21.62 -13.87
CA ASN A 156 -3.17 21.33 -14.51
C ASN A 156 -2.20 20.49 -13.67
N PHE A 157 -2.54 20.13 -12.43
CA PHE A 157 -1.67 19.27 -11.62
C PHE A 157 -2.41 18.57 -10.47
N THR A 158 -1.80 17.47 -10.01
CA THR A 158 -2.17 16.83 -8.76
C THR A 158 -0.96 16.75 -7.84
N VAL A 159 -1.21 16.79 -6.53
CA VAL A 159 -0.20 16.59 -5.49
C VAL A 159 -0.54 15.31 -4.75
N LYS A 160 0.43 14.40 -4.67
CA LYS A 160 0.33 13.13 -3.95
C LYS A 160 1.20 13.15 -2.71
N THR A 161 0.77 12.49 -1.63
CA THR A 161 1.44 12.50 -0.32
C THR A 161 1.38 11.13 0.37
N VAL A 162 2.19 10.97 1.42
CA VAL A 162 1.89 10.03 2.53
C VAL A 162 1.06 10.80 3.54
N GLY A 163 0.06 10.18 4.17
CA GLY A 163 -0.74 10.88 5.17
C GLY A 163 -1.63 9.99 6.00
N VAL A 164 -2.11 10.56 7.10
CA VAL A 164 -3.16 9.99 7.94
C VAL A 164 -4.52 10.34 7.34
N LYS A 165 -5.40 9.35 7.18
CA LYS A 165 -6.72 9.54 6.59
C LYS A 165 -7.80 8.91 7.45
N GLU A 166 -8.90 9.63 7.61
CA GLU A 166 -10.14 9.05 8.13
C GLU A 166 -10.92 8.43 6.97
N ARG A 167 -11.32 7.17 7.13
CA ARG A 167 -12.06 6.37 6.14
C ARG A 167 -13.34 5.87 6.79
N LYS A 168 -14.50 6.13 6.19
CA LYS A 168 -15.77 5.54 6.64
C LYS A 168 -15.71 4.02 6.48
N ARG A 169 -16.34 3.29 7.42
CA ARG A 169 -16.56 1.85 7.30
C ARG A 169 -17.83 1.62 6.49
N ASN A 170 -17.64 1.33 5.21
CA ASN A 170 -18.70 1.21 4.23
C ASN A 170 -18.27 0.32 3.06
N GLU A 171 -19.10 0.27 2.03
CA GLU A 171 -18.91 -0.55 0.83
C GLU A 171 -17.61 -0.29 0.06
N ASN A 172 -16.89 0.81 0.33
CA ASN A 172 -15.60 1.09 -0.29
C ASN A 172 -14.44 0.32 0.35
N ILE A 173 -14.64 -0.30 1.50
CA ILE A 173 -13.68 -1.26 2.06
C ILE A 173 -13.90 -2.61 1.38
N LYS A 174 -12.85 -3.13 0.75
CA LYS A 174 -12.88 -4.46 0.13
C LYS A 174 -12.59 -5.55 1.16
N GLY A 175 -11.63 -5.32 2.04
CA GLY A 175 -11.23 -6.26 3.08
C GLY A 175 -9.91 -5.88 3.70
N PHE A 176 -9.38 -6.78 4.52
CA PHE A 176 -8.21 -6.58 5.36
C PHE A 176 -7.20 -7.71 5.16
N ILE A 177 -5.94 -7.39 5.42
CA ILE A 177 -4.84 -8.34 5.40
C ILE A 177 -4.13 -8.27 6.74
N ARG A 178 -4.16 -9.39 7.47
CA ARG A 178 -3.40 -9.55 8.69
C ARG A 178 -2.14 -10.33 8.39
N LEU A 179 -1.00 -9.67 8.36
CA LEU A 179 0.28 -10.36 8.16
C LEU A 179 0.62 -11.20 9.39
N ASP A 180 0.98 -12.46 9.15
CA ASP A 180 1.47 -13.42 10.14
C ASP A 180 2.80 -14.00 9.67
N GLU A 181 3.85 -13.76 10.44
CA GLU A 181 5.22 -14.20 10.15
C GLU A 181 5.32 -15.73 10.04
N LYS A 182 4.49 -16.48 10.75
CA LYS A 182 4.50 -17.94 10.68
C LYS A 182 3.99 -18.47 9.34
N LYS A 183 3.24 -17.65 8.60
CA LYS A 183 2.70 -18.00 7.28
C LYS A 183 3.49 -17.35 6.14
N ILE A 184 4.23 -16.28 6.41
CA ILE A 184 5.03 -15.55 5.43
C ILE A 184 6.46 -16.10 5.48
N GLY A 185 6.85 -16.94 4.51
CA GLY A 185 8.21 -17.47 4.38
C GLY A 185 8.36 -18.99 4.49
N ASN A 186 7.27 -19.74 4.57
CA ASN A 186 7.26 -21.19 4.35
C ASN A 186 7.06 -21.54 2.87
#